data_AF-A0A969XPV4-F1
#
_entry.id   AF-A0A969XPV4-F1
#
_cell.length_a   1.000
_cell.length_b   1.000
_cell.length_c   1.000
_cell.angle_alpha   90.00
_cell.angle_beta   90.00
_cell.angle_gamma   90.00
#
_symmetry.space_group_name_H-M   'P 1'
#
loop_
_entity.id
_entity.type
_entity.pdbx_description
1 polymer ?
#
loop_
_entity_poly.entity_id
_entity_poly.type
_entity_poly.pdbx_seq_one_letter_code
_entity_poly.pdbx_strand_id
1 'polypeptide(L)'
;MADVMLKTRTYGAGRICKVDGCGTRLSAYNPSSVCALHGGAWREDLQRTARRAAQREEISRRCAFDRCGREFTTTNPAKKYCSDACRMKAFQARMVESRRTGAAATPVRRAS
;
A
#
# COMPACT_ATOMS: atom_id res chain seq x y z
N MET A 1 24.74 -28.89 14.68
CA MET A 1 24.75 -27.70 13.80
C MET A 1 24.05 -26.60 14.58
N ALA A 2 24.81 -25.71 15.22
CA ALA A 2 24.28 -24.76 16.20
C ALA A 2 23.44 -23.67 15.53
N ASP A 3 22.22 -23.51 16.03
CA ASP A 3 21.27 -22.43 15.73
C ASP A 3 21.86 -21.09 16.17
N VAL A 4 22.46 -20.35 15.24
CA VAL A 4 22.88 -18.96 15.49
C VAL A 4 21.65 -18.08 15.34
N MET A 5 20.90 -17.98 16.42
CA MET A 5 19.86 -16.98 16.62
C MET A 5 20.50 -15.59 16.36
N LEU A 6 20.14 -14.93 15.24
CA LEU A 6 20.64 -13.61 14.86
C LEU A 6 20.25 -12.58 15.94
N LYS A 7 21.10 -12.39 16.95
CA LYS A 7 20.95 -11.26 17.89
C LYS A 7 21.15 -9.97 17.10
N THR A 8 20.13 -9.10 17.11
CA THR A 8 20.18 -7.77 16.50
C THR A 8 21.38 -7.01 17.06
N ARG A 9 22.41 -6.80 16.22
CA ARG A 9 23.61 -6.06 16.60
C ARG A 9 23.26 -4.61 16.92
N THR A 10 23.61 -4.17 18.12
CA THR A 10 23.58 -2.77 18.51
C THR A 10 25.00 -2.19 18.45
N TYR A 11 25.11 -0.95 18.02
CA TYR A 11 26.36 -0.25 17.73
C TYR A 11 26.67 0.85 18.75
N GLY A 12 26.00 0.81 19.90
CA GLY A 12 26.17 1.77 20.98
C GLY A 12 25.31 3.04 20.86
N ALA A 13 24.92 3.58 22.01
CA ALA A 13 24.17 4.82 22.13
C ALA A 13 25.12 6.04 22.13
N GLY A 14 24.59 7.23 21.84
CA GLY A 14 25.36 8.46 21.99
C GLY A 14 26.21 8.89 20.79
N ARG A 15 26.35 8.04 19.77
CA ARG A 15 27.10 8.40 18.55
C ARG A 15 26.43 9.55 17.82
N ILE A 16 27.25 10.45 17.26
CA ILE A 16 26.80 11.58 16.45
C ILE A 16 27.26 11.37 15.00
N CYS A 17 26.46 11.85 14.05
CA CYS A 17 26.81 11.85 12.64
C CYS A 17 28.18 12.51 12.41
N LYS A 18 29.07 11.82 11.67
CA LYS A 18 30.43 12.30 11.36
C LYS A 18 30.47 13.55 10.47
N VAL A 19 29.38 13.86 9.75
CA VAL A 19 29.34 15.02 8.86
C VAL A 19 29.37 16.31 9.69
N ASP A 20 30.32 17.18 9.35
CA ASP A 20 30.53 18.45 10.03
C ASP A 20 29.24 19.29 10.06
N GLY A 21 28.92 19.87 11.23
CA GLY A 21 27.70 20.65 11.45
C GLY A 21 26.38 19.88 11.51
N CYS A 22 26.35 18.55 11.30
CA CYS A 22 25.10 17.79 11.26
C CYS A 22 24.47 17.58 12.65
N GLY A 23 25.28 17.34 13.69
CA GLY A 23 24.83 17.18 15.09
C GLY A 23 23.86 16.02 15.37
N THR A 24 23.46 15.25 14.35
CA THR A 24 22.39 14.25 14.48
C THR A 24 22.86 13.05 15.29
N ARG A 25 22.11 12.71 16.35
CA ARG A 25 22.37 11.53 17.17
C ARG A 25 21.94 10.25 16.44
N LEU A 26 22.89 9.32 16.28
CA LEU A 26 22.68 8.06 15.60
C LEU A 26 21.97 7.08 16.54
N SER A 27 20.99 6.36 15.99
CA SER A 27 20.33 5.25 16.68
C SER A 27 21.34 4.16 17.05
N ALA A 28 21.08 3.44 18.14
CA ALA A 28 21.85 2.26 18.52
C ALA A 28 21.85 1.17 17.44
N TYR A 29 20.89 1.19 16.52
CA TYR A 29 20.78 0.22 15.42
C TYR A 29 21.42 0.71 14.11
N ASN A 30 21.95 1.94 14.06
CA ASN A 30 22.58 2.46 12.85
C ASN A 30 24.01 1.88 12.71
N PRO A 31 24.30 1.02 11.72
CA PRO A 31 25.66 0.52 11.51
C PRO A 31 26.61 1.58 10.95
N SER A 32 26.08 2.65 10.33
CA SER A 32 26.85 3.71 9.71
C SER A 32 27.38 4.73 10.72
N SER A 33 28.45 5.42 10.35
CA SER A 33 29.00 6.57 11.06
C SER A 33 28.30 7.89 10.69
N VAL A 34 27.36 7.85 9.75
CA VAL A 34 26.57 9.00 9.32
C VAL A 34 25.07 8.74 9.53
N CYS A 35 24.28 9.82 9.63
CA CYS A 35 22.84 9.71 9.80
C CYS A 35 22.16 9.16 8.54
N ALA A 36 20.88 8.78 8.68
CA ALA A 36 20.10 8.28 7.56
C ALA A 36 20.19 9.24 6.37
N LEU A 37 20.10 10.56 6.60
CA LEU A 37 20.21 11.67 5.62
C LEU A 37 21.62 11.99 5.09
N HIS A 38 22.65 11.24 5.46
CA HIS A 38 23.96 11.34 4.83
C HIS A 38 24.47 9.99 4.30
N GLY A 39 23.92 8.88 4.80
CA GLY A 39 24.27 7.53 4.36
C GLY A 39 23.70 7.11 3.01
N GLY A 40 23.05 7.98 2.24
CA GLY A 40 22.49 7.69 0.92
C GLY A 40 21.27 6.76 0.89
N ALA A 41 20.98 6.03 1.95
CA ALA A 41 19.94 4.99 1.99
C ALA A 41 18.54 5.48 1.56
N TRP A 42 18.17 6.72 1.89
CA TRP A 42 16.90 7.31 1.42
C TRP A 42 16.90 7.57 -0.08
N ARG A 43 18.05 7.96 -0.65
CA ARG A 43 18.19 8.25 -2.07
C ARG A 43 18.06 6.97 -2.90
N GLU A 44 18.61 5.87 -2.42
CA GLU A 44 18.47 4.55 -3.05
C GLU A 44 17.02 4.04 -2.99
N ASP A 45 16.31 4.24 -1.87
CA ASP A 45 14.89 3.89 -1.76
C ASP A 45 14.02 4.74 -2.71
N LEU A 46 14.27 6.06 -2.78
CA LEU A 46 13.61 6.95 -3.72
C LEU A 46 13.89 6.56 -5.17
N GLN A 47 15.13 6.21 -5.52
CA GLN A 47 15.47 5.73 -6.86
C GLN A 47 14.76 4.40 -7.19
N ARG A 48 14.69 3.47 -6.23
CA ARG A 48 14.00 2.19 -6.40
C ARG A 48 12.49 2.38 -6.59
N THR A 49 11.86 3.24 -5.79
CA THR A 49 10.43 3.55 -5.92
C THR A 49 10.14 4.26 -7.24
N ALA A 50 10.98 5.22 -7.64
CA ALA A 50 10.88 5.85 -8.96
C ALA A 50 11.04 4.85 -10.11
N ARG A 51 12.02 3.94 -10.04
CA ARG A 51 12.22 2.89 -11.05
C ARG A 51 11.03 1.94 -11.15
N ARG A 52 10.41 1.59 -10.01
CA ARG A 52 9.18 0.77 -9.98
C ARG A 52 7.98 1.53 -10.55
N ALA A 53 7.88 2.83 -10.30
CA ALA A 53 6.83 3.67 -10.88
C ALA A 53 7.00 3.80 -12.40
N ALA A 54 8.23 3.97 -12.88
CA ALA A 54 8.55 4.05 -14.32
C ALA A 54 8.28 2.75 -15.08
N GLN A 55 8.45 1.59 -14.44
CA GLN A 55 8.15 0.28 -15.04
C GLN A 55 6.65 -0.04 -15.12
N ARG A 56 5.79 0.82 -14.57
CA ARG A 56 4.38 0.51 -14.40
C ARG A 56 3.62 0.96 -15.65
N GLU A 57 3.19 -0.02 -16.44
CA GLU A 57 2.50 0.23 -17.70
C GLU A 57 1.13 0.88 -17.48
N GLU A 58 0.75 1.77 -18.39
CA GLU A 58 -0.57 2.38 -18.42
C GLU A 58 -1.57 1.44 -19.08
N ILE A 59 -2.57 1.00 -18.32
CA ILE A 59 -3.56 0.03 -18.77
C ILE A 59 -4.86 0.77 -19.06
N SER A 60 -5.37 0.63 -20.28
CA SER A 60 -6.71 1.09 -20.66
C SER A 60 -7.78 0.09 -20.26
N ARG A 61 -8.82 0.55 -19.55
CA ARG A 61 -9.93 -0.30 -19.08
C ARG A 61 -11.27 0.41 -19.15
N ARG A 62 -12.35 -0.38 -19.17
CA ARG A 62 -13.72 0.12 -19.01
C ARG A 62 -14.16 0.10 -17.56
N CYS A 63 -14.92 1.12 -17.16
CA CYS A 63 -15.52 1.20 -15.84
C CYS A 63 -16.48 0.02 -15.60
N ALA A 64 -16.23 -0.74 -14.53
CA ALA A 64 -17.03 -1.90 -14.15
C ALA A 64 -18.39 -1.53 -13.51
N PHE A 65 -18.72 -0.24 -13.41
CA PHE A 65 -20.08 0.17 -13.04
C PHE A 65 -20.96 0.11 -14.28
N ASP A 66 -21.97 -0.75 -14.23
CA ASP A 66 -22.91 -1.05 -15.33
C ASP A 66 -23.48 0.21 -16.01
N ARG A 67 -23.91 1.20 -15.21
CA ARG A 67 -24.48 2.46 -15.73
C ARG A 67 -23.44 3.50 -16.17
N CYS A 68 -22.16 3.15 -16.25
CA CYS A 68 -21.10 4.07 -16.67
C CYS A 68 -20.39 3.63 -17.94
N GLY A 69 -19.76 2.45 -17.96
CA GLY A 69 -19.05 1.92 -19.14
C GLY A 69 -17.88 2.75 -19.67
N ARG A 70 -17.56 3.92 -19.09
CA ARG A 70 -16.52 4.85 -19.58
C ARG A 70 -15.14 4.22 -19.58
N GLU A 71 -14.38 4.47 -20.64
CA GLU A 71 -12.96 4.09 -20.75
C GLU A 71 -12.07 5.03 -19.93
N PHE A 72 -11.09 4.46 -19.25
CA PHE A 72 -10.12 5.19 -18.45
C PHE A 72 -8.77 4.48 -18.45
N THR A 73 -7.70 5.25 -18.31
CA THR A 73 -6.35 4.75 -18.17
C THR A 73 -5.95 4.63 -16.71
N THR A 74 -5.18 3.61 -16.37
CA THR A 74 -4.66 3.44 -15.02
C THR A 74 -3.40 2.60 -15.00
N THR A 75 -2.45 2.98 -14.15
CA THR A 75 -1.30 2.15 -13.82
C THR A 75 -1.64 1.09 -12.76
N ASN A 76 -2.84 1.12 -12.15
CA ASN A 76 -3.25 0.17 -11.13
C ASN A 76 -4.05 -1.00 -11.73
N PRO A 77 -3.47 -2.22 -11.81
CA PRO A 77 -4.17 -3.37 -12.36
C PRO A 77 -5.34 -3.88 -11.49
N ALA A 78 -5.51 -3.37 -10.27
CA ALA A 78 -6.68 -3.65 -9.44
C ALA A 78 -7.80 -2.59 -9.59
N LYS A 79 -7.54 -1.45 -10.24
CA LYS A 79 -8.54 -0.39 -10.41
C LYS A 79 -9.59 -0.82 -11.44
N LYS A 80 -10.86 -0.84 -11.01
CA LYS A 80 -12.03 -1.29 -11.79
C LYS A 80 -12.98 -0.16 -12.21
N TYR A 81 -12.88 1.01 -11.58
CA TYR A 81 -13.83 2.10 -11.79
C TYR A 81 -13.09 3.37 -12.23
N CYS A 82 -13.71 4.15 -13.12
CA CYS A 82 -13.13 5.40 -13.62
C CYS A 82 -13.00 6.47 -12.53
N SER A 83 -13.91 6.48 -11.54
CA SER A 83 -13.93 7.41 -10.42
C SER A 83 -14.42 6.75 -9.12
N ASP A 84 -14.13 7.38 -7.97
CA ASP A 84 -14.62 6.92 -6.67
C ASP A 84 -16.16 7.00 -6.57
N ALA A 85 -16.77 8.00 -7.21
CA ALA A 85 -18.23 8.07 -7.34
C ALA A 85 -18.83 6.83 -8.02
N CYS A 86 -18.20 6.30 -9.08
CA CYS A 86 -18.66 5.06 -9.73
C CYS A 86 -18.44 3.83 -8.84
N ARG A 87 -17.35 3.80 -8.07
CA ARG A 87 -17.11 2.75 -7.07
C ARG A 87 -18.22 2.72 -6.01
N MET A 88 -18.59 3.88 -5.47
CA MET A 88 -19.66 4.00 -4.46
C MET A 88 -21.02 3.62 -5.04
N LYS A 89 -21.37 4.11 -6.24
CA LYS A 89 -22.63 3.75 -6.91
C LYS A 89 -22.73 2.25 -7.21
N ALA A 90 -21.64 1.64 -7.66
CA ALA A 90 -21.58 0.19 -7.88
C ALA A 90 -21.77 -0.59 -6.57
N PHE A 91 -21.17 -0.13 -5.46
CA PHE A 91 -21.35 -0.74 -4.15
C PHE A 91 -22.79 -0.60 -3.64
N GLN A 92 -23.39 0.58 -3.75
CA GLN A 92 -24.78 0.84 -3.39
C GLN A 92 -25.75 -0.02 -4.21
N ALA A 93 -25.53 -0.15 -5.53
CA ALA A 93 -26.36 -0.99 -6.39
C ALA A 93 -26.37 -2.46 -5.93
N ARG A 94 -25.20 -3.01 -5.59
CA ARG A 94 -25.08 -4.38 -5.05
C ARG A 94 -25.80 -4.55 -3.72
N MET A 95 -25.75 -3.54 -2.83
CA MET A 95 -26.47 -3.59 -1.56
C MET A 95 -27.99 -3.54 -1.74
N VAL A 96 -28.47 -2.71 -2.67
CA VAL A 96 -29.91 -2.64 -3.01
C VAL A 96 -30.39 -3.96 -3.60
N GLU A 97 -29.62 -4.54 -4.51
CA GLU A 97 -29.92 -5.85 -5.10
C GLU A 97 -29.93 -6.95 -4.03
N SER A 98 -28.92 -7.01 -3.16
CA SER A 98 -28.87 -7.97 -2.04
C SER A 98 -30.07 -7.84 -1.10
N ARG A 99 -30.54 -6.61 -0.84
CA ARG A 99 -31.78 -6.39 -0.06
C ARG A 99 -33.02 -6.87 -0.80
N ARG A 100 -33.12 -6.63 -2.11
CA ARG A 100 -34.23 -7.12 -2.94
C ARG A 100 -34.27 -8.64 -2.98
N THR A 101 -33.14 -9.29 -3.20
CA THR A 101 -33.03 -10.75 -3.23
C THR A 101 -33.21 -11.36 -1.83
N GLY A 102 -32.72 -10.69 -0.78
CA GLY A 102 -32.91 -11.11 0.61
C GLY A 102 -34.34 -10.96 1.13
N ALA A 103 -35.13 -10.02 0.59
CA ALA A 103 -36.56 -9.89 0.91
C ALA A 103 -37.43 -11.02 0.32
N ALA A 104 -36.92 -11.78 -0.65
CA ALA A 104 -37.60 -12.94 -1.22
C ALA A 104 -37.39 -14.24 -0.42
N ALA A 105 -36.51 -14.25 0.58
CA ALA A 105 -36.33 -15.39 1.49
C ALA A 105 -37.29 -15.26 2.69
N THR A 106 -38.51 -15.77 2.53
CA THR A 106 -39.44 -15.97 3.66
C THR A 106 -38.75 -16.84 4.72
N PRO A 107 -38.73 -16.46 6.01
CA PRO A 107 -38.24 -17.34 7.05
C PRO A 107 -39.21 -18.53 7.17
N VAL A 108 -38.79 -19.69 6.70
CA VAL A 108 -39.49 -20.95 6.97
C VAL A 108 -39.40 -21.19 8.48
N ARG A 109 -40.47 -20.86 9.20
CA ARG A 109 -40.64 -21.23 10.60
C ARG A 109 -40.76 -22.75 10.64
N ARG A 110 -39.73 -23.44 11.16
CA ARG A 110 -39.86 -24.84 11.56
C ARG A 110 -40.77 -24.89 12.79
N ALA A 111 -41.94 -25.48 12.64
CA ALA A 111 -42.82 -25.84 13.74
C ALA A 111 -42.22 -27.07 14.47
N SER A 112 -42.17 -27.00 15.79
CA SER A 112 -41.95 -28.15 16.68
C SER A 112 -43.28 -28.77 17.05
#